data_AF-A0A0G1XJH6-F1
#
_entry.id   AF-A0A0G1XJH6-F1
#
_cell.length_a   1.000
_cell.length_b   1.000
_cell.length_c   1.000
_cell.angle_alpha   90.00
_cell.angle_beta   90.00
_cell.angle_gamma   90.00
#
_symmetry.space_group_name_H-M   'P 1'
#
loop_
_entity.id
_entity.type
_entity.pdbx_description
1 polymer ?
#
loop_
_entity_poly.entity_id
_entity_poly.type
_entity_poly.pdbx_seq_one_letter_code
_entity_poly.pdbx_strand_id
1 'polypeptide(L)'
;MIDFTKPQIWFTYGPGTSDDAMIEHLLRAGANGVRTCFSYGTPDVHADRARQVRRIAHAIGVDVAVIGDLQGEKCRLGTIR
;
A
#
# COMPACT_ATOMS: atom_id res chain seq x y z
N MET A 1 -15.28 4.89 9.19
CA MET A 1 -15.65 3.99 8.07
C MET A 1 -15.31 4.69 6.77
N ILE A 2 -14.69 3.99 5.80
CA ILE A 2 -14.40 4.56 4.47
C ILE A 2 -15.71 4.69 3.68
N ASP A 3 -16.04 5.90 3.24
CA ASP A 3 -17.20 6.19 2.39
C ASP A 3 -16.80 6.11 0.91
N PHE A 4 -17.14 4.98 0.28
CA PHE A 4 -16.81 4.71 -1.13
C PHE A 4 -17.63 5.52 -2.15
N THR A 5 -18.58 6.36 -1.72
CA THR A 5 -19.32 7.26 -2.63
C THR A 5 -18.51 8.51 -2.99
N LYS A 6 -17.45 8.81 -2.23
CA LYS A 6 -16.55 9.93 -2.46
C LYS A 6 -15.27 9.50 -3.19
N PRO A 7 -14.53 10.42 -3.82
CA PRO A 7 -13.22 10.12 -4.37
C PRO A 7 -12.29 9.57 -3.30
N GLN A 8 -11.60 8.47 -3.62
CA GLN A 8 -10.64 7.81 -2.72
C GLN A 8 -9.21 8.07 -3.20
N ILE A 9 -8.30 8.27 -2.26
CA ILE A 9 -6.88 8.48 -2.53
C ILE A 9 -6.09 7.33 -1.92
N TRP A 10 -5.33 6.61 -2.75
CA TRP A 10 -4.44 5.55 -2.28
C TRP A 10 -2.99 5.86 -2.62
N PHE A 11 -2.08 5.53 -1.72
CA PHE A 11 -0.64 5.58 -1.98
C PHE A 11 -0.10 4.19 -2.29
N THR A 12 0.95 4.13 -3.11
CA THR A 12 1.64 2.86 -3.37
C THR A 12 2.71 2.63 -2.32
N TYR A 13 2.73 1.45 -1.70
CA TYR A 13 3.78 1.04 -0.78
C TYR A 13 5.09 0.80 -1.54
N GLY A 14 6.16 1.46 -1.14
CA GLY A 14 7.49 1.34 -1.74
C GLY A 14 8.57 1.99 -0.88
N PRO A 15 9.82 2.09 -1.38
CA PRO A 15 10.94 2.63 -0.60
C PRO A 15 10.66 4.00 0.04
N GLY A 16 10.05 4.92 -0.70
CA GLY A 16 9.71 6.26 -0.21
C GLY A 16 8.46 6.34 0.68
N THR A 17 7.74 5.24 0.89
CA THR A 17 6.47 5.19 1.64
C THR A 17 6.42 4.01 2.62
N SER A 18 7.59 3.48 2.99
CA SER A 18 7.72 2.28 3.84
C SER A 18 8.01 2.58 5.31
N ASP A 19 8.41 3.81 5.63
CA ASP A 19 8.64 4.25 6.99
C ASP A 19 7.32 4.53 7.73
N ASP A 20 7.27 4.19 9.02
CA ASP A 20 6.08 4.36 9.87
C ASP A 20 5.60 5.82 9.90
N ALA A 21 6.50 6.79 10.04
CA ALA A 21 6.14 8.21 10.12
C ALA A 21 5.59 8.72 8.78
N MET A 22 6.12 8.23 7.66
CA MET A 22 5.61 8.57 6.33
C MET A 22 4.21 7.97 6.09
N ILE A 23 3.99 6.72 6.49
CA ILE A 23 2.67 6.08 6.38
C ILE A 23 1.65 6.84 7.24
N GLU A 24 2.00 7.17 8.48
CA GLU A 24 1.14 7.98 9.35
C GLU A 24 0.83 9.34 8.71
N HIS A 25 1.84 10.03 8.19
CA HIS A 25 1.68 11.32 7.52
C HIS A 25 0.68 11.23 6.35
N LEU A 26 0.82 10.23 5.48
CA LEU A 26 -0.08 10.04 4.33
C LEU A 26 -1.52 9.74 4.76
N LEU A 27 -1.71 8.89 5.78
CA LEU A 27 -3.03 8.58 6.31
C LEU A 27 -3.70 9.82 6.95
N ARG A 28 -2.94 10.60 7.72
CA ARG A 28 -3.43 11.88 8.29
C ARG A 28 -3.73 12.93 7.22
N ALA A 29 -2.99 12.92 6.11
CA ALA A 29 -3.23 13.81 4.97
C ALA A 29 -4.49 13.43 4.16
N GLY A 30 -5.11 12.29 4.44
CA GLY A 30 -6.39 11.88 3.84
C GLY A 30 -6.30 10.69 2.89
N ALA A 31 -5.19 9.95 2.86
CA ALA A 31 -5.15 8.69 2.14
C ALA A 31 -6.11 7.66 2.77
N ASN A 32 -6.97 7.05 1.95
CA ASN A 32 -7.97 6.07 2.38
C ASN A 32 -7.45 4.63 2.32
N GLY A 33 -6.29 4.41 1.70
CA GLY A 33 -5.79 3.07 1.47
C GLY A 33 -4.36 3.02 0.96
N VAL A 34 -3.82 1.82 0.96
CA VAL A 34 -2.51 1.48 0.44
C VAL A 34 -2.62 0.44 -0.66
N ARG A 35 -1.90 0.67 -1.75
CA ARG A 35 -1.69 -0.29 -2.84
C ARG A 35 -0.36 -1.00 -2.63
N THR A 36 -0.39 -2.33 -2.68
CA THR A 36 0.80 -3.20 -2.61
C THR A 36 0.99 -3.89 -3.96
N CYS A 37 2.12 -3.62 -4.61
CA CYS A 37 2.44 -4.21 -5.92
C CYS A 37 3.08 -5.59 -5.74
N PHE A 38 2.44 -6.64 -6.28
CA PHE A 38 2.94 -8.03 -6.20
C PHE A 38 3.94 -8.38 -7.30
N SER A 39 4.38 -7.41 -8.10
CA SER A 39 5.44 -7.65 -9.09
C SER A 39 6.80 -7.97 -8.46
N TYR A 40 6.98 -7.66 -7.17
CA TYR A 40 8.21 -7.83 -6.42
C TYR A 40 7.92 -8.24 -4.97
N GLY A 41 8.80 -9.04 -4.38
CA GLY A 41 8.67 -9.50 -3.00
C GLY A 41 7.99 -10.86 -2.88
N THR A 42 7.78 -11.28 -1.63
CA THR A 42 7.11 -12.54 -1.27
C THR A 42 5.76 -12.26 -0.60
N PRO A 43 4.84 -13.25 -0.55
CA PRO A 43 3.59 -13.13 0.19
C PRO A 43 3.79 -12.65 1.65
N ASP A 44 4.83 -13.15 2.33
CA ASP A 44 5.15 -12.75 3.70
C ASP A 44 5.49 -11.26 3.80
N VAL A 45 6.31 -10.76 2.87
CA VAL A 45 6.63 -9.33 2.80
C VAL A 45 5.36 -8.49 2.60
N HIS A 46 4.43 -8.93 1.75
CA HIS A 46 3.17 -8.23 1.57
C HIS A 46 2.26 -8.28 2.80
N ALA A 47 2.25 -9.41 3.51
CA ALA A 47 1.53 -9.55 4.77
C ALA A 47 2.09 -8.60 5.85
N ASP A 48 3.41 -8.49 5.96
CA ASP A 48 4.06 -7.58 6.91
C ASP A 48 3.76 -6.12 6.62
N ARG A 49 3.79 -5.72 5.33
CA ARG A 49 3.38 -4.37 4.90
C ARG A 49 1.93 -4.08 5.27
N ALA A 50 1.03 -5.05 5.03
CA ALA A 50 -0.38 -4.91 5.39
C ALA A 50 -0.58 -4.78 6.91
N ARG A 51 0.15 -5.58 7.71
CA ARG A 51 0.13 -5.50 9.18
C ARG A 51 0.67 -4.15 9.67
N GLN A 52 1.77 -3.66 9.11
CA GLN A 52 2.37 -2.37 9.44
C GLN A 52 1.35 -1.24 9.23
N VAL A 53 0.76 -1.15 8.04
CA VAL A 53 -0.20 -0.09 7.70
C VAL A 53 -1.44 -0.17 8.59
N ARG A 54 -1.97 -1.37 8.85
CA ARG A 54 -3.13 -1.56 9.74
C ARG A 54 -2.82 -1.16 11.19
N ARG A 55 -1.63 -1.49 11.70
CA ARG A 55 -1.18 -1.09 13.05
C ARG A 55 -1.14 0.43 13.18
N ILE A 56 -0.56 1.12 12.19
CA ILE A 56 -0.46 2.58 12.19
C ILE A 56 -1.84 3.23 12.07
N ALA A 57 -2.68 2.75 11.17
CA ALA A 57 -4.05 3.24 11.00
C ALA A 57 -4.87 3.09 12.30
N HIS A 58 -4.75 1.94 12.97
CA HIS A 58 -5.36 1.69 14.27
C HIS A 58 -4.84 2.67 15.34
N ALA A 59 -3.53 2.92 15.38
CA ALA A 59 -2.92 3.83 16.36
C ALA A 59 -3.42 5.28 16.22
N ILE A 60 -3.76 5.72 14.99
CA ILE A 60 -4.25 7.08 14.72
C ILE A 60 -5.78 7.17 14.58
N GLY A 61 -6.50 6.05 14.75
CA GLY A 61 -7.96 6.01 14.76
C GLY A 61 -8.62 6.19 13.39
N VAL A 62 -7.97 5.74 12.31
CA VAL A 62 -8.53 5.79 10.94
C VAL A 62 -8.70 4.39 10.35
N ASP A 63 -9.67 4.24 9.46
CA ASP A 63 -9.81 3.04 8.64
C ASP A 63 -8.90 3.11 7.41
N VAL A 64 -8.35 1.96 7.01
CA VAL A 64 -7.45 1.87 5.85
C VAL A 64 -7.79 0.66 4.98
N ALA A 65 -7.95 0.88 3.68
CA ALA A 65 -8.05 -0.19 2.70
C ALA A 65 -6.65 -0.71 2.33
N VAL A 66 -6.51 -2.03 2.16
CA VAL A 66 -5.25 -2.65 1.67
C VAL A 66 -5.56 -3.37 0.37
N ILE A 67 -4.82 -3.05 -0.68
CA ILE A 67 -5.12 -3.52 -2.04
C ILE A 67 -3.91 -4.24 -2.62
N GLY A 68 -4.16 -5.48 -3.04
CA GLY A 68 -3.20 -6.28 -3.79
C GLY A 68 -3.31 -5.97 -5.27
N ASP A 69 -2.23 -5.49 -5.86
CA ASP A 69 -2.12 -5.26 -7.30
C ASP A 69 -1.37 -6.45 -7.93
N LEU A 70 -2.11 -7.23 -8.71
CA LEU A 70 -1.60 -8.43 -9.38
C LEU A 70 -0.62 -8.04 -10.48
N GLN A 71 0.44 -8.84 -10.66
CA GLN A 71 1.44 -8.57 -11.69
C GLN A 71 0.87 -8.63 -13.12
N GLY A 72 -0.07 -9.54 -13.37
CA GLY A 72 -0.54 -9.85 -14.73
C GLY A 72 0.54 -10.48 -15.61
N GLU A 73 0.28 -10.53 -16.92
CA GLU A 73 1.24 -11.01 -17.93
C GLU A 73 2.46 -10.08 -18.01
N LYS A 74 3.66 -10.63 -17.84
CA LYS A 74 4.90 -9.84 -17.83
C LYS A 74 5.50 -9.70 -19.23
N CYS A 75 4.79 -8.98 -20.09
CA CYS A 75 5.28 -8.64 -21.44
C CYS A 75 6.44 -7.63 -21.36
N ARG A 76 7.68 -8.13 -21.33
CA ARG A 76 8.92 -7.33 -21.26
C ARG A 76 9.99 -7.98 -22.15
N LEU A 77 10.90 -7.16 -22.68
CA LEU A 77 12.12 -7.67 -23.30
C LEU A 77 13.01 -8.34 -22.24
N GLY A 78 13.80 -9.32 -22.67
CA GLY A 78 14.82 -9.94 -21.85
C GLY A 78 16.00 -9.01 -21.58
N THR A 79 16.90 -9.43 -20.70
CA THR A 79 18.16 -8.70 -20.47
C THR A 79 19.02 -8.76 -21.73
N ILE A 80 19.36 -7.60 -22.27
CA ILE A 80 20.31 -7.46 -23.38
C ILE A 80 21.72 -7.44 -22.78
N ARG A 81 22.66 -8.15 -23.41
CA ARG A 81 24.08 -8.14 -23.06
C ARG A 81 24.84 -7.13 -23.90
#